data_AF-N2BA03-F1
#
_entry.id   AF-N2BA03-F1
#
_cell.length_a   1.000
_cell.length_b   1.000
_cell.length_c   1.000
_cell.angle_alpha   90.00
_cell.angle_beta   90.00
_cell.angle_gamma   90.00
#
_symmetry.space_group_name_H-M   'P 1'
#
loop_
_entity.id
_entity.type
_entity.pdbx_description
1 polymer ?
#
loop_
_entity_poly.entity_id
_entity_poly.type
_entity_poly.pdbx_seq_one_letter_code
_entity_poly.pdbx_strand_id
1 'polypeptide(L)'
;HICPGINATELCEHLNTDKSYISRILMKFEKDGLLTRELILGSKGLKKIWLTEAGEKIAHQINMNGNQQIVDKLKMLDDDICVKLCEAMEFIEKVLRENDKGGTRE
;
A
#
# COMPACT_ATOMS: atom_id res chain seq x y z
N HIS A 1 4.92 1.35 6.59
CA HIS A 1 6.00 1.24 5.59
C HIS A 1 6.02 -0.17 5.05
N ILE A 2 5.76 -0.37 3.75
CA ILE A 2 5.99 -1.66 3.11
C ILE A 2 7.51 -1.78 2.92
N CYS A 3 8.15 -2.73 3.59
CA CYS A 3 9.58 -2.95 3.49
C CYS A 3 9.94 -3.49 2.10
N PRO A 4 10.98 -2.94 1.43
CA PRO A 4 11.56 -3.57 0.25
C PRO A 4 11.92 -5.02 0.56
N GLY A 5 11.56 -5.94 -0.35
CA GLY A 5 11.83 -7.37 -0.16
C GLY A 5 10.81 -8.10 0.72
N ILE A 6 9.58 -7.58 0.85
CA ILE A 6 8.42 -8.30 1.38
C ILE A 6 8.13 -9.56 0.53
N ASN A 7 7.56 -10.61 1.13
CA ASN A 7 7.12 -11.80 0.41
C ASN A 7 5.59 -11.79 0.15
N ALA A 8 5.12 -12.67 -0.72
CA ALA A 8 3.71 -12.70 -1.12
C ALA A 8 2.74 -13.02 0.04
N THR A 9 3.16 -13.82 1.02
CA THR A 9 2.34 -14.15 2.20
C THR A 9 2.15 -12.92 3.07
N GLU A 10 3.25 -12.24 3.40
CA GLU A 10 3.22 -10.97 4.15
C GLU A 10 2.36 -9.93 3.41
N LEU A 11 2.46 -9.85 2.08
CA LEU A 11 1.66 -8.94 1.28
C LEU A 11 0.15 -9.25 1.36
N CYS A 12 -0.23 -10.53 1.37
CA CYS A 12 -1.63 -10.93 1.54
C CYS A 12 -2.18 -10.50 2.91
N GLU A 13 -1.39 -10.70 3.97
CA GLU A 13 -1.74 -10.31 5.34
C GLU A 13 -1.88 -8.79 5.45
N HIS A 14 -0.93 -8.03 4.91
CA HIS A 14 -0.96 -6.56 4.97
C HIS A 14 -2.11 -5.95 4.17
N LEU A 15 -2.50 -6.57 3.06
CA LEU A 15 -3.58 -6.06 2.22
C LEU A 15 -4.95 -6.66 2.56
N ASN A 16 -5.01 -7.62 3.50
CA ASN A 16 -6.20 -8.40 3.80
C ASN A 16 -6.84 -9.00 2.53
N THR A 17 -6.03 -9.64 1.69
CA THR A 17 -6.43 -10.19 0.38
C THR A 17 -6.04 -11.65 0.25
N ASP A 18 -6.70 -12.39 -0.64
CA ASP A 18 -6.41 -13.81 -0.84
C ASP A 18 -5.15 -14.04 -1.70
N LYS A 19 -4.51 -15.18 -1.45
CA LYS A 19 -3.27 -15.60 -2.12
C LYS A 19 -3.42 -15.73 -3.63
N SER A 20 -4.58 -16.18 -4.11
CA SER A 20 -4.81 -16.40 -5.55
C SER A 20 -4.95 -15.08 -6.29
N TYR A 21 -5.52 -14.06 -5.65
CA TYR A 21 -5.60 -12.71 -6.16
C TYR A 21 -4.21 -12.05 -6.24
N ILE A 22 -3.47 -12.04 -5.12
CA ILE A 22 -2.12 -11.46 -5.09
C ILE A 22 -1.17 -12.15 -6.06
N SER A 23 -1.23 -13.48 -6.17
CA SER A 23 -0.42 -14.23 -7.13
C SER A 23 -0.65 -13.78 -8.58
N ARG A 24 -1.92 -13.58 -8.98
CA ARG A 24 -2.27 -13.10 -10.33
C ARG A 24 -1.75 -11.69 -10.58
N ILE A 25 -1.84 -10.80 -9.60
CA ILE A 25 -1.32 -9.43 -9.71
C ILE A 25 0.20 -9.44 -9.85
N LEU A 26 0.90 -10.15 -8.95
CA LEU A 26 2.36 -10.23 -8.98
C LEU A 26 2.86 -10.81 -10.30
N MET A 27 2.19 -11.85 -10.83
CA MET A 27 2.53 -12.43 -12.12
C MET A 27 2.35 -11.44 -13.28
N LYS A 28 1.28 -10.65 -13.26
CA LYS A 28 1.05 -9.60 -14.25
C LYS A 28 2.14 -8.54 -14.19
N PHE A 29 2.45 -8.01 -13.00
CA PHE A 29 3.47 -6.98 -12.84
C PHE A 29 4.88 -7.48 -13.16
N GLU A 30 5.19 -8.75 -12.88
CA GLU A 30 6.46 -9.35 -13.30
C GLU A 30 6.52 -9.50 -14.83
N LYS A 31 5.43 -9.92 -15.48
CA LYS A 31 5.33 -9.99 -16.94
C LYS A 31 5.48 -8.60 -17.60
N ASP A 32 4.94 -7.57 -16.95
CA ASP A 32 5.03 -6.19 -17.40
C ASP A 32 6.39 -5.53 -17.05
N GLY A 33 7.31 -6.28 -16.41
CA GLY A 33 8.66 -5.82 -16.07
C GLY A 33 8.71 -4.80 -14.93
N LEU A 34 7.66 -4.71 -14.12
CA LEU A 34 7.53 -3.73 -13.03
C LEU A 34 8.11 -4.22 -11.70
N LEU A 35 8.19 -5.54 -11.54
CA LEU A 35 8.78 -6.15 -10.35
C LEU A 35 9.53 -7.42 -10.71
N THR A 36 10.37 -7.89 -9.78
CA THR A 36 11.05 -9.17 -9.83
C THR A 36 10.83 -9.93 -8.53
N ARG A 37 10.95 -11.25 -8.59
CA ARG A 37 10.88 -12.13 -7.42
C ARG A 37 12.16 -12.94 -7.25
N GLU A 38 12.84 -12.72 -6.13
CA GLU A 38 14.12 -13.36 -5.83
C GLU A 38 13.94 -14.44 -4.76
N LEU A 39 14.46 -15.64 -5.02
CA LEU A 39 14.41 -16.75 -4.06
C LEU A 39 15.29 -16.45 -2.85
N ILE A 40 14.73 -16.63 -1.65
CA ILE A 40 15.52 -16.58 -0.41
C ILE A 40 16.27 -17.90 -0.27
N LEU A 41 17.60 -17.86 -0.37
CA LEU A 41 18.46 -19.03 -0.17
C LEU A 41 18.22 -19.67 1.20
N GLY A 42 18.11 -21.00 1.24
CA GLY A 42 17.83 -21.75 2.46
C GLY A 42 16.37 -21.71 2.93
N SER A 43 15.48 -21.00 2.22
CA SER A 43 14.04 -21.01 2.52
C SER A 43 13.31 -22.15 1.80
N LYS A 44 12.10 -22.48 2.26
CA LYS A 44 11.18 -23.43 1.61
C LYS A 44 10.50 -22.83 0.36
N GLY A 45 11.27 -22.19 -0.52
CA GLY A 45 10.74 -21.60 -1.75
C GLY A 45 10.16 -20.19 -1.61
N LEU A 46 10.44 -19.49 -0.51
CA LEU A 46 9.99 -18.11 -0.31
C LEU A 46 10.71 -17.18 -1.27
N LYS A 47 9.97 -16.23 -1.85
CA LYS A 47 10.53 -15.21 -2.73
C LYS A 47 10.25 -13.82 -2.19
N LYS A 48 11.29 -12.99 -2.16
CA LYS A 48 11.17 -11.55 -1.93
C LYS A 48 10.74 -10.86 -3.20
N ILE A 49 9.91 -9.84 -3.05
CA ILE A 49 9.40 -9.02 -4.15
C ILE A 49 10.16 -7.70 -4.15
N TRP A 50 10.66 -7.31 -5.31
CA TRP A 50 11.39 -6.07 -5.52
C TRP A 50 10.80 -5.34 -6.71
N LEU A 51 10.67 -4.01 -6.62
CA LEU A 51 10.36 -3.21 -7.81
C LEU A 51 11.58 -3.17 -8.72
N THR A 52 11.33 -3.13 -10.03
CA THR A 52 12.36 -2.72 -10.99
C THR A 52 12.45 -1.20 -11.02
N GLU A 53 13.46 -0.64 -11.67
CA GLU A 53 13.55 0.80 -11.92
C GLU A 53 12.28 1.34 -12.62
N ALA A 54 11.74 0.59 -13.58
CA ALA A 54 10.48 0.93 -14.24
C ALA A 54 9.29 0.91 -13.27
N GLY A 55 9.23 -0.09 -12.38
CA GLY A 55 8.23 -0.18 -11.33
C GLY A 55 8.28 0.97 -10.33
N GLU A 56 9.49 1.33 -9.87
CA GLU A 56 9.71 2.47 -8.97
C GLU A 56 9.25 3.78 -9.62
N LYS A 57 9.61 4.01 -10.89
CA LYS A 57 9.20 5.21 -11.61
C LYS A 57 7.68 5.34 -11.71
N ILE A 58 6.99 4.25 -12.01
CA ILE A 58 5.51 4.23 -12.07
C ILE A 58 4.91 4.45 -10.68
N ALA A 59 5.44 3.79 -9.65
CA ALA A 59 4.97 3.97 -8.28
C ALA A 59 5.13 5.44 -7.81
N HIS A 60 6.27 6.06 -8.11
CA HIS A 60 6.50 7.47 -7.86
C HIS A 60 5.50 8.37 -8.59
N GLN A 61 5.23 8.09 -9.87
CA GLN A 61 4.25 8.87 -10.64
C GLN A 61 2.84 8.74 -10.06
N ILE A 62 2.43 7.54 -9.64
CA ILE A 62 1.14 7.31 -8.98
C ILE A 62 1.05 8.12 -7.69
N ASN A 63 2.10 8.10 -6.86
CA ASN A 63 2.14 8.85 -5.61
C ASN A 63 2.05 10.37 -5.85
N MET A 64 2.80 10.89 -6.81
CA MET A 64 2.77 12.31 -7.19
C MET A 64 1.39 12.72 -7.72
N ASN A 65 0.78 11.92 -8.59
CA ASN A 65 -0.56 12.19 -9.11
C ASN A 65 -1.62 12.14 -8.01
N GLY A 66 -1.47 11.23 -7.04
CA GLY A 66 -2.34 11.16 -5.87
C GLY A 66 -2.23 12.42 -5.01
N ASN A 67 -1.00 12.83 -4.69
CA ASN A 67 -0.75 14.04 -3.91
C ASN A 67 -1.31 15.28 -4.60
N GLN A 68 -1.09 15.42 -5.91
CA GLN A 68 -1.59 16.57 -6.66
C GLN A 68 -3.13 16.63 -6.63
N GLN A 69 -3.81 15.49 -6.77
CA GLN A 69 -5.28 15.45 -6.67
C GLN A 69 -5.80 15.90 -5.31
N ILE A 70 -5.09 15.57 -4.22
CA ILE A 70 -5.45 16.04 -2.88
C ILE A 70 -5.18 17.54 -2.74
N VAL A 71 -4.01 18.02 -3.16
CA VAL A 71 -3.69 19.46 -3.18
C VAL A 71 -4.77 20.24 -3.95
N ASP A 72 -5.16 19.78 -5.12
CA ASP A 72 -6.16 20.45 -5.95
C ASP A 72 -7.54 20.52 -5.31
N LYS A 73 -7.91 19.52 -4.48
CA LYS A 73 -9.16 19.50 -3.71
C LYS A 73 -9.11 20.47 -2.52
N LEU A 74 -7.94 20.63 -1.92
CA LEU A 74 -7.77 21.38 -0.66
C LEU A 74 -7.26 22.80 -0.87
N LYS A 75 -6.83 23.18 -2.08
CA LYS A 75 -6.18 24.47 -2.39
C LYS A 75 -6.93 25.74 -2.01
N MET A 76 -8.23 25.66 -1.76
CA MET A 76 -9.08 26.82 -1.40
C MET A 76 -9.38 26.90 0.10
N LEU A 77 -8.89 25.95 0.90
CA LEU A 77 -9.04 25.99 2.34
C LEU A 77 -7.98 26.91 2.94
N ASP A 78 -8.39 27.74 3.89
CA ASP A 78 -7.44 28.47 4.73
C ASP A 78 -6.82 27.53 5.78
N ASP A 79 -5.79 28.03 6.47
CA ASP A 79 -5.03 27.25 7.45
C ASP A 79 -5.91 26.80 8.63
N ASP A 80 -6.86 27.62 9.09
CA ASP A 80 -7.75 27.30 10.21
C ASP A 80 -8.72 26.17 9.86
N ILE A 81 -9.25 26.15 8.64
CA ILE A 81 -10.12 25.08 8.16
C ILE A 81 -9.29 23.82 7.87
N CYS A 82 -8.06 23.95 7.37
CA CYS A 82 -7.15 22.82 7.21
C CYS A 82 -6.88 22.10 8.54
N VAL A 83 -6.63 22.84 9.62
CA VAL A 83 -6.43 22.25 10.96
C VAL A 83 -7.67 21.46 11.39
N LYS A 84 -8.88 22.05 11.27
CA LYS A 84 -10.14 21.36 11.61
C LYS A 84 -10.38 20.11 10.76
N LEU A 85 -9.99 20.14 9.49
CA LEU A 85 -10.09 18.98 8.60
C LEU A 85 -9.14 17.86 9.06
N CYS A 86 -7.90 18.19 9.42
CA CYS A 86 -6.95 17.23 9.98
C CYS A 86 -7.49 16.58 11.25
N GLU A 87 -8.00 17.37 12.21
CA GLU A 87 -8.60 16.86 13.44
C GLU A 87 -9.78 15.91 13.16
N ALA A 88 -10.65 16.26 12.21
CA ALA A 88 -11.77 15.41 11.82
C ALA A 88 -11.30 14.09 11.18
N MET A 89 -10.27 14.13 10.34
CA MET A 89 -9.70 12.94 9.70
C MET A 89 -9.02 12.02 10.70
N GLU A 90 -8.28 12.58 11.67
CA GLU A 90 -7.68 11.81 12.77
C GLU A 90 -8.75 11.12 13.62
N PHE A 91 -9.86 11.81 13.90
CA PHE A 91 -10.99 11.22 14.60
C PHE A 91 -11.62 10.06 13.80
N ILE A 92 -11.88 10.25 12.50
CA ILE A 92 -12.42 9.19 11.63
C ILE A 92 -11.47 7.99 11.60
N GLU A 93 -10.17 8.22 11.39
CA GLU A 93 -9.15 7.17 11.37
C GLU A 93 -9.15 6.38 12.68
N LYS A 94 -9.19 7.06 13.83
CA LYS A 94 -9.22 6.42 15.14
C LYS A 94 -10.44 5.49 15.29
N VAL A 95 -11.63 5.97 14.95
CA VAL A 95 -12.88 5.19 15.05
C VAL A 95 -12.82 3.94 14.16
N LEU A 96 -12.34 4.08 12.92
CA LEU A 96 -12.21 2.94 12.01
C LEU A 96 -11.19 1.91 12.52
N ARG A 97 -10.03 2.36 13.03
CA ARG A 97 -9.02 1.46 13.60
C ARG A 97 -9.51 0.71 14.83
N GLU A 98 -10.33 1.36 15.67
CA GLU A 98 -10.94 0.72 16.84
C GLU A 98 -11.96 -0.35 16.43
N ASN A 99 -12.75 -0.09 15.39
CA ASN A 99 -13.68 -1.07 14.82
C ASN A 99 -12.95 -2.32 14.28
N ASP A 100 -11.86 -2.13 13.53
CA ASP A 100 -11.07 -3.24 12.97
C ASP A 100 -10.42 -4.10 14.07
N LYS A 101 -10.06 -3.50 15.22
CA LYS A 101 -9.57 -4.24 16.39
C LYS A 101 -10.70 -4.95 17.15
N GLY A 102 -11.89 -4.32 17.20
CA GLY A 102 -13.08 -4.84 17.87
C GLY A 102 -13.77 -6.01 17.15
N GLY A 103 -13.46 -6.22 15.86
CA GLY A 103 -13.95 -7.34 15.04
C GLY A 103 -13.41 -8.73 15.40
N THR A 104 -12.57 -8.84 16.44
CA THR A 104 -12.12 -10.12 17.03
C THR A 104 -13.00 -10.53 18.21
N ARG A 105 -14.31 -10.34 18.10
CA ARG A 105 -15.29 -10.90 19.04
C ARG A 105 -15.99 -12.06 18.33
N GLU A 106 -15.61 -13.26 18.75
CA GLU A 106 -16.27 -14.54 18.43
C GLU A 106 -17.78 -14.50 18.70
#